data_AF-A0AAW2R8L3-F1
#
_entry.id   AF-A0AAW2R8L3-F1
#
_cell.length_a   1.000
_cell.length_b   1.000
_cell.length_c   1.000
_cell.angle_alpha   90.00
_cell.angle_beta   90.00
_cell.angle_gamma   90.00
#
_symmetry.space_group_name_H-M   'P 1'
#
loop_
_entity.id
_entity.type
_entity.pdbx_description
1 polymer ?
#
loop_
_entity_poly.entity_id
_entity_poly.type
_entity_poly.pdbx_seq_one_letter_code
_entity_poly.pdbx_strand_id
1 'polypeptide(L)'
;MSKLLSESSSQGGDDGVQIISIVGAGGMGKTALAQLVFNEFNAGEMKEQFQVRTWICVSDPFDEIKIARAILESLNRSAPNLSEFETLLQYIRESISGRKFFFVLDDVWTEEDSKWIPLKVCLKSGAPGSRILVTTRKQRVAQIIGTTYTHSLNPLSDSYCWAVLSQIALQDRREADREMLEETGMEIAKKCKGLPLAAKTVGGLLRFKTSLQEWQNVLKSEMWGLEKVRKDLFPFLMLSYNELHPEVKRCFSYCAIFPKDKEINVDELIRIWMAQGFLSSSDQSTETELEPIGFDYFDDLATRSFFQDFTKDEAGNNRIVTCKMHDIVHDFAQFLTKNECLIVERVDAGAAQVVPAQDARHLTLLHTVGTTDTEPFAIWQIEKLRSCFWDRNRNPYYLFSHLKRVRLLSLRACNLKDIPKEIGNLIHLRYLDLSHNFMKDLPETIYDLCYLQTLAVENCYYLDGLPAQGIHKLVNLRHLLNSGDS
;
A
#
# COMPACT_ATOMS: atom_id res chain seq x y z
N MET A 1 0.92 26.22 -10.17
CA MET A 1 2.19 26.70 -10.77
C MET A 1 2.58 28.10 -10.32
N SER A 2 1.79 29.15 -10.56
CA SER A 2 2.18 30.54 -10.21
C SER A 2 2.66 30.74 -8.76
N LYS A 3 2.02 30.10 -7.77
CA LYS A 3 2.44 30.15 -6.36
C LYS A 3 3.72 29.40 -6.04
N LEU A 4 4.07 28.38 -6.82
CA LEU A 4 5.32 27.65 -6.67
C LEU A 4 6.49 28.40 -7.33
N LEU A 5 6.19 29.11 -8.42
CA LEU A 5 7.14 29.84 -9.25
C LEU A 5 7.34 31.30 -8.83
N SER A 6 6.46 31.87 -8.00
CA SER A 6 6.58 33.26 -7.58
C SER A 6 7.86 33.45 -6.77
N GLU A 7 8.70 34.39 -7.22
CA GLU A 7 9.78 34.94 -6.40
C GLU A 7 9.15 35.70 -5.24
N SER A 8 9.68 35.53 -4.03
CA SER A 8 9.22 36.25 -2.84
C SER A 8 9.34 37.75 -3.12
N SER A 9 8.21 38.43 -3.29
CA SER A 9 8.19 39.90 -3.33
C SER A 9 8.70 40.38 -1.98
N SER A 10 9.89 40.97 -2.03
CA SER A 10 10.59 41.63 -0.94
C SER A 10 9.66 42.54 -0.14
N GLN A 11 9.27 42.10 1.05
CA GLN A 11 8.93 42.95 2.20
C GLN A 11 8.76 42.05 3.44
N GLY A 12 9.85 41.89 4.20
CA GLY A 12 9.81 41.40 5.58
C GLY A 12 10.28 39.95 5.83
N GLY A 13 11.59 39.71 5.67
CA GLY A 13 12.38 38.84 6.57
C GLY A 13 11.98 37.37 6.78
N ASP A 14 12.04 36.54 5.74
CA ASP A 14 12.60 35.16 5.80
C ASP A 14 12.78 34.71 4.33
N ASP A 15 13.97 34.90 3.73
CA ASP A 15 14.32 34.41 2.38
C ASP A 15 14.51 32.88 2.37
N GLY A 16 13.58 32.17 3.00
CA GLY A 16 13.63 30.76 3.34
C GLY A 16 12.83 29.86 2.40
N VAL A 17 12.90 28.57 2.70
CA VAL A 17 12.12 27.52 2.04
C VAL A 17 10.63 27.76 2.25
N GLN A 18 9.86 27.89 1.17
CA GLN A 18 8.41 28.08 1.25
C GLN A 18 7.67 26.75 1.27
N ILE A 19 6.66 26.64 2.13
CA ILE A 19 5.83 25.45 2.28
C ILE A 19 4.44 25.76 1.77
N ILE A 20 3.98 25.01 0.78
CA ILE A 20 2.66 25.15 0.16
C ILE A 20 1.87 23.89 0.48
N SER A 21 0.65 24.02 1.01
CA SER A 21 -0.20 22.85 1.29
C SER A 21 -1.41 22.79 0.39
N ILE A 22 -1.69 21.60 -0.15
CA ILE A 22 -2.97 21.25 -0.75
C ILE A 22 -3.80 20.55 0.33
N VAL A 23 -4.93 21.16 0.69
CA VAL A 23 -5.81 20.65 1.75
C VAL A 23 -7.15 20.23 1.18
N GLY A 24 -7.65 19.08 1.62
CA GLY A 24 -8.94 18.56 1.18
C GLY A 24 -9.26 17.16 1.72
N ALA A 25 -10.54 16.81 1.79
CA ALA A 25 -11.06 15.51 2.19
C ALA A 25 -10.44 14.33 1.40
N GLY A 26 -10.65 13.11 1.92
CA GLY A 26 -10.18 11.87 1.28
C GLY A 26 -10.75 11.71 -0.14
N GLY A 27 -9.93 11.25 -1.08
CA GLY A 27 -10.34 11.03 -2.46
C GLY A 27 -10.63 12.27 -3.32
N MET A 28 -10.34 13.48 -2.82
CA MET A 28 -10.48 14.75 -3.57
C MET A 28 -9.41 15.01 -4.65
N GLY A 29 -8.47 14.08 -4.87
CA GLY A 29 -7.44 14.24 -5.90
C GLY A 29 -6.24 15.11 -5.52
N LYS A 30 -5.96 15.29 -4.22
CA LYS A 30 -4.77 16.03 -3.73
C LYS A 30 -3.47 15.48 -4.31
N THR A 31 -3.25 14.17 -4.15
CA THR A 31 -2.09 13.45 -4.67
C THR A 31 -2.00 13.57 -6.19
N ALA A 32 -3.12 13.44 -6.90
CA ALA A 32 -3.17 13.60 -8.36
C ALA A 32 -2.75 15.02 -8.79
N LEU A 33 -3.24 16.07 -8.12
CA LEU A 33 -2.83 17.44 -8.39
C LEU A 33 -1.33 17.67 -8.09
N ALA A 34 -0.84 17.12 -6.98
CA ALA A 34 0.57 17.20 -6.62
C ALA A 34 1.46 16.44 -7.63
N GLN A 35 1.03 15.29 -8.12
CA GLN A 35 1.73 14.52 -9.16
C GLN A 35 1.84 15.30 -10.47
N LEU A 36 0.76 15.96 -10.91
CA LEU A 36 0.80 16.82 -12.09
C LEU A 36 1.87 17.92 -11.94
N VAL A 37 1.90 18.59 -10.78
CA VAL A 37 2.92 19.61 -10.47
C VAL A 37 4.33 19.01 -10.44
N PHE A 38 4.51 17.85 -9.82
CA PHE A 38 5.81 17.20 -9.71
C PHE A 38 6.35 16.74 -11.05
N ASN A 39 5.48 16.20 -11.91
CA ASN A 39 5.84 15.77 -13.27
C ASN A 39 6.26 16.94 -14.14
N GLU A 40 5.55 18.08 -14.06
CA GLU A 40 5.97 19.32 -14.72
C GLU A 40 7.39 19.74 -14.29
N PHE A 41 7.75 19.65 -13.01
CA PHE A 41 9.10 19.97 -12.56
C PHE A 41 10.17 18.90 -12.88
N ASN A 42 9.76 17.72 -13.32
CA ASN A 42 10.65 16.66 -13.79
C ASN A 42 10.83 16.65 -15.32
N ALA A 43 10.00 17.40 -16.05
CA ALA A 43 9.98 17.43 -17.50
C ALA A 43 10.26 18.83 -18.07
N GLY A 44 10.70 18.87 -19.33
CA GLY A 44 10.87 20.11 -20.09
C GLY A 44 11.79 21.15 -19.44
N GLU A 45 11.53 22.42 -19.75
CA GLU A 45 12.31 23.59 -19.31
C GLU A 45 12.20 23.83 -17.79
N MET A 46 11.13 23.35 -17.16
CA MET A 46 10.90 23.49 -15.72
C MET A 46 11.87 22.64 -14.87
N LYS A 47 12.54 21.66 -15.48
CA LYS A 47 13.54 20.83 -14.81
C LYS A 47 14.78 21.62 -14.38
N GLU A 48 15.07 22.76 -14.98
CA GLU A 48 16.24 23.54 -14.59
C GLU A 48 15.99 24.40 -13.34
N GLN A 49 14.73 24.55 -12.93
CA GLN A 49 14.37 25.42 -11.80
C GLN A 49 14.76 24.88 -10.42
N PHE A 50 14.85 23.56 -10.28
CA PHE A 50 15.18 22.88 -9.05
C PHE A 50 16.29 21.86 -9.32
N GLN A 51 17.39 21.98 -8.59
CA GLN A 51 18.51 21.05 -8.69
C GLN A 51 18.16 19.69 -8.10
N VAL A 52 17.33 19.69 -7.06
CA VAL A 52 16.88 18.49 -6.38
C VAL A 52 15.36 18.44 -6.38
N ARG A 53 14.79 17.28 -6.72
CA ARG A 53 13.36 17.01 -6.61
C ARG A 53 13.14 15.67 -5.93
N THR A 54 12.17 15.60 -5.04
CA THR A 54 11.85 14.35 -4.35
C THR A 54 10.37 14.28 -4.02
N TRP A 55 9.82 13.08 -4.15
CA TRP A 55 8.49 12.74 -3.67
C TRP A 55 8.61 11.80 -2.47
N ILE A 56 8.06 12.20 -1.33
CA ILE A 56 8.04 11.41 -0.10
C ILE A 56 6.60 11.20 0.31
N CYS A 57 6.21 9.94 0.44
CA CYS A 57 4.95 9.56 1.07
C CYS A 57 5.14 9.51 2.58
N VAL A 58 4.33 10.27 3.32
CA VAL A 58 4.41 10.38 4.78
C VAL A 58 3.43 9.40 5.41
N SER A 59 3.95 8.28 5.92
CA SER A 59 3.11 7.23 6.50
C SER A 59 2.38 7.67 7.77
N ASP A 60 1.27 7.00 8.06
CA ASP A 60 0.59 6.96 9.35
C ASP A 60 0.70 5.52 9.90
N PRO A 61 1.39 5.29 11.03
CA PRO A 61 1.94 6.27 11.96
C PRO A 61 3.16 7.01 11.41
N PHE A 62 3.35 8.23 11.90
CA PHE A 62 4.42 9.11 11.48
C PHE A 62 5.78 8.65 12.00
N ASP A 63 6.70 8.44 11.05
CA ASP A 63 8.06 7.94 11.30
C ASP A 63 9.08 8.93 10.71
N GLU A 64 9.69 9.72 11.60
CA GLU A 64 10.70 10.72 11.28
C GLU A 64 11.94 10.11 10.59
N ILE A 65 12.35 8.92 11.02
CA ILE A 65 13.53 8.23 10.49
C ILE A 65 13.24 7.76 9.07
N LYS A 66 12.07 7.17 8.82
CA LYS A 66 11.66 6.71 7.50
C LYS A 66 11.58 7.87 6.50
N ILE A 67 11.02 9.00 6.92
CA ILE A 67 10.95 10.22 6.09
C ILE A 67 12.36 10.74 5.78
N ALA A 68 13.23 10.85 6.78
CA ALA A 68 14.59 11.32 6.58
C ALA A 68 15.41 10.40 5.67
N ARG A 69 15.26 9.07 5.81
CA ARG A 69 15.89 8.10 4.89
C ARG A 69 15.40 8.28 3.46
N ALA A 70 14.09 8.39 3.24
CA ALA A 70 13.53 8.57 1.91
C ALA A 70 14.06 9.85 1.23
N ILE A 71 14.24 10.93 1.99
CA ILE A 71 14.89 12.17 1.50
C ILE A 71 16.36 11.93 1.17
N LEU A 72 17.09 11.18 2.00
CA LEU A 72 18.52 10.95 1.78
C LEU A 72 18.79 10.02 0.58
N GLU A 73 17.99 8.97 0.43
CA GLU A 73 18.04 8.02 -0.69
C GLU A 73 17.79 8.74 -2.02
N SER A 74 16.83 9.67 -2.07
CA SER A 74 16.55 10.45 -3.28
C SER A 74 17.68 11.44 -3.64
N LEU A 75 18.55 11.78 -2.68
CA LEU A 75 19.72 12.63 -2.89
C LEU A 75 20.94 11.84 -3.42
N ASN A 76 20.76 10.57 -3.82
CA ASN A 76 21.81 9.68 -4.31
C ASN A 76 22.98 9.49 -3.32
N ARG A 77 22.69 9.60 -2.03
CA ARG A 77 23.61 9.18 -0.95
C ARG A 77 23.12 7.82 -0.49
N SER A 78 24.02 6.84 -0.38
CA SER A 78 23.69 5.62 0.36
C SER A 78 23.32 6.04 1.77
N ALA A 79 22.04 5.89 2.13
CA ALA A 79 21.63 6.04 3.52
C ALA A 79 22.36 4.94 4.28
N PRO A 80 23.37 5.27 5.11
CA PRO A 80 24.05 4.23 5.85
C PRO A 80 23.00 3.60 6.79
N ASN A 81 23.25 2.38 7.28
CA ASN A 81 22.39 1.72 8.29
C ASN A 81 22.46 2.45 9.65
N LEU A 82 22.23 3.77 9.65
CA LEU A 82 22.24 4.67 10.79
C LEU A 82 20.86 4.68 11.38
N SER A 83 20.69 4.12 12.57
CA SER A 83 19.42 4.21 13.31
C SER A 83 19.18 5.60 13.92
N GLU A 84 20.18 6.47 13.91
CA GLU A 84 20.12 7.78 14.59
C GLU A 84 19.58 8.88 13.68
N PHE A 85 18.46 9.47 14.09
CA PHE A 85 17.75 10.51 13.36
C PHE A 85 18.60 11.76 13.14
N GLU A 86 19.35 12.22 14.14
CA GLU A 86 20.21 13.42 14.05
C GLU A 86 21.27 13.28 12.95
N THR A 87 21.88 12.10 12.83
CA THR A 87 22.88 11.83 11.80
C THR A 87 22.26 11.87 10.40
N LEU A 88 21.03 11.37 10.23
CA LEU A 88 20.30 11.51 8.97
C LEU A 88 20.04 12.98 8.64
N LEU A 89 19.61 13.79 9.62
CA LEU A 89 19.38 15.22 9.43
C LEU A 89 20.66 15.99 9.06
N GLN A 90 21.80 15.62 9.64
CA GLN A 90 23.12 16.18 9.30
C GLN A 90 23.43 15.94 7.82
N TYR A 91 23.31 14.70 7.34
CA TYR A 91 23.57 14.36 5.93
C TYR A 91 22.60 15.05 4.96
N ILE A 92 21.32 15.16 5.32
CA ILE A 92 20.34 15.89 4.52
C ILE A 92 20.75 17.36 4.41
N ARG A 93 21.08 18.01 5.55
CA ARG A 93 21.52 19.40 5.59
C ARG A 93 22.72 19.66 4.68
N GLU A 94 23.75 18.82 4.77
CA GLU A 94 24.95 18.93 3.91
C GLU A 94 24.62 18.75 2.43
N SER A 95 23.64 17.89 2.12
CA SER A 95 23.27 17.56 0.74
C SER A 95 22.38 18.61 0.08
N ILE A 96 21.56 19.35 0.85
CA ILE A 96 20.67 20.40 0.34
C ILE A 96 21.25 21.81 0.48
N SER A 97 22.31 21.99 1.29
CA SER A 97 22.95 23.29 1.50
C SER A 97 23.41 23.91 0.18
N GLY A 98 23.00 25.15 -0.07
CA GLY A 98 23.32 25.88 -1.30
C GLY A 98 22.62 25.35 -2.56
N ARG A 99 21.68 24.39 -2.43
CA ARG A 99 20.91 23.84 -3.53
C ARG A 99 19.44 24.22 -3.47
N LYS A 100 18.87 24.58 -4.62
CA LYS A 100 17.44 24.87 -4.73
C LYS A 100 16.69 23.56 -4.94
N PHE A 101 15.78 23.21 -4.03
CA PHE A 101 15.05 21.93 -4.08
C PHE A 101 13.53 22.09 -4.17
N PHE A 102 12.86 21.06 -4.69
CA PHE A 102 11.42 20.89 -4.64
C PHE A 102 11.05 19.54 -4.04
N PHE A 103 10.52 19.54 -2.82
CA PHE A 103 10.09 18.31 -2.14
C PHE A 103 8.57 18.23 -2.08
N VAL A 104 8.02 17.06 -2.34
CA VAL A 104 6.61 16.74 -2.10
C VAL A 104 6.52 15.84 -0.88
N LEU A 105 5.76 16.25 0.13
CA LEU A 105 5.38 15.45 1.30
C LEU A 105 3.89 15.10 1.16
N ASP A 106 3.62 13.90 0.68
CA ASP A 106 2.27 13.43 0.35
C ASP A 106 1.59 12.73 1.55
N ASP A 107 0.30 13.00 1.72
CA ASP A 107 -0.64 12.52 2.75
C ASP A 107 -0.17 12.68 4.20
N VAL A 108 0.13 13.92 4.60
CA VAL A 108 0.60 14.22 5.96
C VAL A 108 -0.53 14.20 6.99
N TRP A 109 -0.35 13.44 8.08
CA TRP A 109 -1.36 13.22 9.13
C TRP A 109 -1.06 13.83 10.51
N THR A 110 0.20 13.93 10.90
CA THR A 110 0.60 14.22 12.28
C THR A 110 0.36 15.66 12.70
N GLU A 111 -0.34 15.82 13.83
CA GLU A 111 -0.61 17.11 14.50
C GLU A 111 0.35 17.38 15.68
N GLU A 112 1.37 16.55 15.86
CA GLU A 112 2.41 16.74 16.86
C GLU A 112 3.52 17.64 16.30
N ASP A 113 3.52 18.92 16.69
CA ASP A 113 4.50 19.90 16.20
C ASP A 113 5.95 19.51 16.54
N SER A 114 6.17 18.92 17.73
CA SER A 114 7.49 18.48 18.18
C SER A 114 8.19 17.52 17.21
N LYS A 115 7.44 16.62 16.56
CA LYS A 115 7.95 15.67 15.57
C LYS A 115 8.32 16.31 14.22
N TRP A 116 7.82 17.52 13.94
CA TRP A 116 8.15 18.24 12.72
C TRP A 116 9.34 19.18 12.89
N ILE A 117 9.57 19.69 14.10
CA ILE A 117 10.60 20.71 14.36
C ILE A 117 11.98 20.31 13.83
N PRO A 118 12.53 19.10 14.11
CA PRO A 118 13.87 18.75 13.66
C PRO A 118 13.99 18.75 12.12
N LEU A 119 13.00 18.17 11.43
CA LEU A 119 12.97 18.13 9.98
C LEU A 119 12.77 19.52 9.37
N LYS A 120 11.89 20.36 9.94
CA LYS A 120 11.70 21.76 9.53
C LYS A 120 13.01 22.56 9.62
N VAL A 121 13.71 22.43 10.74
CA VAL A 121 15.00 23.12 10.98
C VAL A 121 16.09 22.63 10.03
N CYS A 122 16.12 21.34 9.70
CA CYS A 122 17.03 20.78 8.70
C CYS A 122 16.74 21.37 7.31
N LEU A 123 15.49 21.32 6.84
CA LEU A 123 15.09 21.71 5.49
C LEU A 123 15.26 23.21 5.21
N LYS A 124 15.26 24.06 6.24
CA LYS A 124 15.59 25.50 6.13
C LYS A 124 17.00 25.78 5.57
N SER A 125 17.88 24.78 5.54
CA SER A 125 19.26 24.92 5.04
C SER A 125 19.36 24.98 3.50
N GLY A 126 18.25 24.78 2.77
CA GLY A 126 18.23 24.88 1.30
C GLY A 126 18.46 26.28 0.78
N ALA A 127 18.82 26.39 -0.52
CA ALA A 127 18.99 27.68 -1.16
C ALA A 127 17.66 28.46 -1.25
N PRO A 128 17.70 29.80 -1.28
CA PRO A 128 16.54 30.64 -1.56
C PRO A 128 15.78 30.18 -2.81
N GLY A 129 14.46 30.23 -2.74
CA GLY A 129 13.60 29.70 -3.81
C GLY A 129 13.27 28.22 -3.69
N SER A 130 13.80 27.49 -2.70
CA SER A 130 13.37 26.11 -2.42
C SER A 130 11.90 26.06 -2.02
N ARG A 131 11.25 24.94 -2.35
CA ARG A 131 9.80 24.74 -2.20
C ARG A 131 9.51 23.37 -1.60
N ILE A 132 8.55 23.32 -0.69
CA ILE A 132 7.96 22.07 -0.18
C ILE A 132 6.47 22.11 -0.49
N LEU A 133 5.97 21.12 -1.21
CA LEU A 133 4.55 20.89 -1.43
C LEU A 133 4.08 19.82 -0.45
N VAL A 134 3.04 20.11 0.31
CA VAL A 134 2.45 19.21 1.30
C VAL A 134 1.04 18.86 0.85
N THR A 135 0.63 17.60 0.91
CA THR A 135 -0.80 17.27 0.82
C THR A 135 -1.29 16.78 2.18
N THR A 136 -2.49 17.20 2.58
CA THR A 136 -3.07 16.75 3.85
C THR A 136 -4.59 16.82 3.82
N ARG A 137 -5.24 16.03 4.66
CA ARG A 137 -6.69 16.09 4.88
C ARG A 137 -7.10 17.10 5.95
N LYS A 138 -6.14 17.61 6.73
CA LYS A 138 -6.41 18.40 7.92
C LYS A 138 -5.82 19.79 7.80
N GLN A 139 -6.68 20.80 7.92
CA GLN A 139 -6.25 22.21 7.92
C GLN A 139 -5.22 22.49 9.03
N ARG A 140 -5.37 21.84 10.19
CA ARG A 140 -4.47 22.00 11.34
C ARG A 140 -3.05 21.52 11.05
N VAL A 141 -2.89 20.45 10.27
CA VAL A 141 -1.57 19.95 9.86
C VAL A 141 -0.85 20.98 8.99
N ALA A 142 -1.55 21.63 8.05
CA ALA A 142 -1.00 22.73 7.25
C ALA A 142 -0.56 23.93 8.12
N GLN A 143 -1.27 24.22 9.20
CA GLN A 143 -0.87 25.27 10.14
C GLN A 143 0.41 24.88 10.92
N ILE A 144 0.48 23.65 11.42
CA ILE A 144 1.61 23.14 12.21
C ILE A 144 2.91 23.07 11.39
N ILE A 145 2.82 22.67 10.13
CA ILE A 145 4.01 22.59 9.27
C ILE A 145 4.55 23.97 8.87
N GLY A 146 3.79 25.05 9.12
CA GLY A 146 4.20 26.42 8.82
C GLY A 146 3.94 26.81 7.35
N THR A 147 2.84 26.36 6.78
CA THR A 147 2.47 26.63 5.39
C THR A 147 2.32 28.12 5.11
N THR A 148 3.00 28.60 4.07
CA THR A 148 2.93 29.98 3.57
C THR A 148 1.72 30.20 2.65
N TYR A 149 1.27 29.16 1.95
CA TYR A 149 0.07 29.21 1.13
C TYR A 149 -0.70 27.90 1.16
N THR A 150 -1.99 27.98 1.48
CA THR A 150 -2.88 26.83 1.49
C THR A 150 -3.82 26.88 0.28
N HIS A 151 -3.75 25.84 -0.54
CA HIS A 151 -4.69 25.58 -1.63
C HIS A 151 -5.77 24.61 -1.16
N SER A 152 -6.96 25.13 -0.85
CA SER A 152 -8.12 24.30 -0.52
C SER A 152 -8.73 23.71 -1.79
N LEU A 153 -8.70 22.38 -1.92
CA LEU A 153 -9.39 21.69 -3.00
C LEU A 153 -10.89 21.61 -2.70
N ASN A 154 -11.68 22.08 -3.65
CA ASN A 154 -13.14 21.99 -3.61
C ASN A 154 -13.62 20.74 -4.37
N PRO A 155 -14.81 20.22 -4.05
CA PRO A 155 -15.44 19.16 -4.84
C PRO A 155 -15.59 19.56 -6.31
N LEU A 156 -15.49 18.59 -7.22
CA LEU A 156 -15.80 18.77 -8.63
C LEU A 156 -17.28 19.16 -8.83
N SER A 157 -17.57 19.91 -9.88
CA SER A 157 -18.96 20.06 -10.33
C SER A 157 -19.52 18.72 -10.80
N ASP A 158 -20.84 18.59 -10.81
CA ASP A 158 -21.52 17.39 -11.29
C ASP A 158 -21.11 17.03 -12.73
N SER A 159 -20.90 18.05 -13.58
CA SER A 159 -20.43 17.87 -14.96
C SER A 159 -19.02 17.30 -15.06
N TYR A 160 -18.06 17.79 -14.25
CA TYR A 160 -16.71 17.22 -14.22
C TYR A 160 -16.70 15.84 -13.55
N CYS A 161 -17.54 15.62 -12.55
CA CYS A 161 -17.73 14.32 -11.92
C CYS A 161 -18.27 13.30 -12.93
N TRP A 162 -19.25 13.71 -13.75
CA TRP A 162 -19.76 12.91 -14.86
C TRP A 162 -18.67 12.63 -15.89
N ALA A 163 -17.86 13.63 -16.27
CA ALA A 163 -16.78 13.44 -17.23
C ALA A 163 -15.78 12.36 -16.78
N VAL A 164 -15.38 12.37 -15.50
CA VAL A 164 -14.52 11.32 -14.92
C VAL A 164 -15.22 9.96 -14.94
N LEU A 165 -16.48 9.90 -14.52
CA LEU A 165 -17.24 8.66 -14.43
C LEU A 165 -17.47 8.04 -15.82
N SER A 166 -17.90 8.84 -16.79
CA SER A 166 -18.28 8.41 -18.13
C SER A 166 -17.08 7.96 -18.94
N GLN A 167 -15.92 8.62 -18.76
CA GLN A 167 -14.67 8.20 -19.38
C GLN A 167 -14.31 6.74 -19.04
N ILE A 168 -14.66 6.29 -17.83
CA ILE A 168 -14.38 4.92 -17.36
C ILE A 168 -15.52 3.98 -17.71
N ALA A 169 -16.76 4.37 -17.41
CA ALA A 169 -17.92 3.50 -17.58
C ALA A 169 -18.26 3.22 -19.06
N LEU A 170 -17.91 4.15 -19.95
CA LEU A 170 -18.32 4.14 -21.37
C LEU A 170 -17.15 4.00 -22.36
N GLN A 171 -15.93 3.72 -21.88
CA GLN A 171 -14.69 3.70 -22.68
C GLN A 171 -14.83 2.91 -24.00
N ASP A 172 -15.52 1.77 -23.96
CA ASP A 172 -15.65 0.84 -25.09
C ASP A 172 -17.08 0.75 -25.67
N ARG A 173 -17.95 1.74 -25.35
CA ARG A 173 -19.36 1.74 -25.79
C ARG A 173 -19.59 2.58 -27.03
N ARG A 174 -20.60 2.18 -27.83
CA ARG A 174 -21.07 2.92 -29.00
C ARG A 174 -21.76 4.21 -28.58
N GLU A 175 -21.71 5.24 -29.42
CA GLU A 175 -22.33 6.54 -29.15
C GLU A 175 -23.82 6.46 -28.77
N ALA A 176 -24.61 5.65 -29.48
CA ALA A 176 -26.03 5.48 -29.15
C ALA A 176 -26.27 4.91 -27.73
N ASP A 177 -25.37 4.02 -27.26
CA ASP A 177 -25.44 3.48 -25.90
C ASP A 177 -25.02 4.54 -24.86
N ARG A 178 -24.14 5.49 -25.24
CA ARG A 178 -23.71 6.61 -24.38
C ARG A 178 -24.83 7.61 -24.17
N GLU A 179 -25.51 8.02 -25.25
CA GLU A 179 -26.65 8.95 -25.20
C GLU A 179 -27.78 8.41 -24.31
N MET A 180 -28.11 7.11 -24.45
CA MET A 180 -29.15 6.47 -23.63
C MET A 180 -28.82 6.46 -22.13
N LEU A 181 -27.54 6.35 -21.77
CA LEU A 181 -27.10 6.23 -20.38
C LEU A 181 -26.75 7.57 -19.73
N GLU A 182 -26.65 8.64 -20.51
CA GLU A 182 -26.13 9.94 -20.05
C GLU A 182 -26.97 10.57 -18.94
N GLU A 183 -28.30 10.59 -19.09
CA GLU A 183 -29.19 11.19 -18.08
C GLU A 183 -29.08 10.45 -16.74
N THR A 184 -29.18 9.11 -16.77
CA THR A 184 -29.05 8.28 -15.55
C THR A 184 -27.63 8.38 -14.97
N GLY A 185 -26.63 8.44 -15.84
CA GLY A 185 -25.22 8.60 -15.45
C GLY A 185 -24.92 9.93 -14.77
N MET A 186 -25.53 11.02 -15.24
CA MET A 186 -25.44 12.34 -14.61
C MET A 186 -26.07 12.32 -13.20
N GLU A 187 -27.21 11.67 -13.03
CA GLU A 187 -27.83 11.51 -11.70
C GLU A 187 -26.98 10.67 -10.75
N ILE A 188 -26.28 9.65 -11.25
CA ILE A 188 -25.30 8.89 -10.46
C ILE A 188 -24.07 9.75 -10.13
N ALA A 189 -23.59 10.58 -11.06
CA ALA A 189 -22.48 11.49 -10.84
C ALA A 189 -22.78 12.51 -9.73
N LYS A 190 -24.01 13.07 -9.69
CA LYS A 190 -24.49 13.93 -8.59
C LYS A 190 -24.37 13.25 -7.23
N LYS A 191 -24.67 11.94 -7.15
CA LYS A 191 -24.53 11.16 -5.91
C LYS A 191 -23.07 10.97 -5.47
N CYS A 192 -22.10 11.15 -6.36
CA CYS A 192 -20.68 11.12 -6.00
C CYS A 192 -20.20 12.42 -5.32
N LYS A 193 -21.05 13.45 -5.26
CA LYS A 193 -20.81 14.74 -4.55
C LYS A 193 -19.48 15.40 -4.91
N GLY A 194 -19.08 15.29 -6.17
CA GLY A 194 -17.86 15.90 -6.66
C GLY A 194 -16.56 15.26 -6.15
N LEU A 195 -16.60 14.04 -5.58
CA LEU A 195 -15.40 13.31 -5.16
C LEU A 195 -14.84 12.50 -6.36
N PRO A 196 -13.65 12.85 -6.90
CA PRO A 196 -13.06 12.12 -8.03
C PRO A 196 -12.91 10.62 -7.79
N LEU A 197 -12.49 10.20 -6.59
CA LEU A 197 -12.34 8.77 -6.29
C LEU A 197 -13.70 8.05 -6.29
N ALA A 198 -14.77 8.68 -5.78
CA ALA A 198 -16.11 8.11 -5.85
C ALA A 198 -16.57 7.94 -7.31
N ALA A 199 -16.38 8.98 -8.13
CA ALA A 199 -16.68 8.94 -9.56
C ALA A 199 -15.91 7.81 -10.27
N LYS A 200 -14.63 7.64 -9.94
CA LYS A 200 -13.76 6.59 -10.49
C LYS A 200 -14.24 5.19 -10.10
N THR A 201 -14.52 4.97 -8.81
CA THR A 201 -15.01 3.70 -8.27
C THR A 201 -16.37 3.32 -8.87
N VAL A 202 -17.31 4.26 -8.89
CA VAL A 202 -18.66 4.03 -9.44
C VAL A 202 -18.61 3.86 -10.96
N GLY A 203 -17.76 4.61 -11.66
CA GLY A 203 -17.51 4.41 -13.09
C GLY A 203 -16.97 3.01 -13.40
N GLY A 204 -16.02 2.53 -12.60
CA GLY A 204 -15.50 1.16 -12.69
C GLY A 204 -16.58 0.09 -12.45
N LEU A 205 -17.47 0.30 -11.48
CA LEU A 205 -18.64 -0.56 -11.28
C LEU A 205 -19.58 -0.56 -12.50
N LEU A 206 -19.91 0.64 -13.00
CA LEU A 206 -20.87 0.81 -14.09
C LEU A 206 -20.36 0.29 -15.44
N ARG A 207 -19.03 0.17 -15.61
CA ARG A 207 -18.41 -0.46 -16.78
C ARG A 207 -19.00 -1.84 -17.06
N PHE A 208 -19.31 -2.60 -16.00
CA PHE A 208 -19.85 -3.96 -16.09
C PHE A 208 -21.39 -4.02 -16.20
N LYS A 209 -22.10 -2.88 -16.24
CA LYS A 209 -23.56 -2.82 -16.33
C LYS A 209 -24.01 -2.56 -17.76
N THR A 210 -24.64 -3.54 -18.39
CA THR A 210 -24.90 -3.52 -19.83
C THR A 210 -26.17 -2.79 -20.22
N SER A 211 -27.13 -2.65 -19.30
CA SER A 211 -28.46 -2.08 -19.56
C SER A 211 -28.76 -0.82 -18.75
N LEU A 212 -29.68 0.01 -19.27
CA LEU A 212 -30.21 1.17 -18.54
C LEU A 212 -30.85 0.76 -17.21
N GLN A 213 -31.52 -0.39 -17.16
CA GLN A 213 -32.15 -0.89 -15.93
C GLN A 213 -31.10 -1.18 -14.84
N GLU A 214 -29.96 -1.76 -15.20
CA GLU A 214 -28.88 -2.00 -14.23
C GLU A 214 -28.29 -0.69 -13.69
N TRP A 215 -28.14 0.33 -14.54
CA TRP A 215 -27.73 1.68 -14.10
C TRP A 215 -28.76 2.29 -13.14
N GLN A 216 -30.05 2.16 -13.44
CA GLN A 216 -31.12 2.61 -12.55
C GLN A 216 -31.12 1.87 -11.22
N ASN A 217 -30.78 0.58 -11.19
CA ASN A 217 -30.66 -0.19 -9.95
C ASN A 217 -29.51 0.36 -9.09
N VAL A 218 -28.36 0.69 -9.70
CA VAL A 218 -27.26 1.37 -9.00
C VAL A 218 -27.71 2.72 -8.46
N LEU A 219 -28.39 3.54 -9.27
CA LEU A 219 -28.91 4.85 -8.85
C LEU A 219 -29.85 4.77 -7.64
N LYS A 220 -30.72 3.74 -7.61
CA LYS A 220 -31.73 3.52 -6.57
C LYS A 220 -31.23 2.75 -5.34
N SER A 221 -29.96 2.32 -5.32
CA SER A 221 -29.42 1.50 -4.23
C SER A 221 -29.54 2.16 -2.85
N GLU A 222 -29.89 1.38 -1.82
CA GLU A 222 -29.98 1.88 -0.45
C GLU A 222 -28.62 2.27 0.14
N MET A 223 -27.53 1.80 -0.46
CA MET A 223 -26.16 2.05 0.03
C MET A 223 -25.79 3.54 0.05
N TRP A 224 -26.36 4.36 -0.85
CA TRP A 224 -26.18 5.82 -0.83
C TRP A 224 -26.65 6.44 0.50
N GLY A 225 -27.57 5.81 1.23
CA GLY A 225 -28.07 6.28 2.52
C GLY A 225 -27.10 6.08 3.69
N LEU A 226 -26.04 5.28 3.53
CA LEU A 226 -25.08 4.96 4.60
C LEU A 226 -24.04 6.06 4.85
N GLU A 227 -24.02 7.12 4.03
CA GLU A 227 -23.09 8.25 4.13
C GLU A 227 -23.09 8.95 5.49
N LYS A 228 -24.24 9.02 6.16
CA LYS A 228 -24.31 9.68 7.49
C LYS A 228 -23.70 8.86 8.62
N VAL A 229 -23.46 7.56 8.40
CA VAL A 229 -23.04 6.61 9.44
C VAL A 229 -21.58 6.19 9.29
N ARG A 230 -21.00 6.33 8.08
CA ARG A 230 -19.65 5.86 7.76
C ARG A 230 -18.78 7.01 7.22
N LYS A 231 -17.47 6.79 7.13
CA LYS A 231 -16.54 7.72 6.46
C LYS A 231 -17.05 8.02 5.04
N ASP A 232 -16.88 9.27 4.59
CA ASP A 232 -17.54 9.84 3.40
C ASP A 232 -17.48 8.96 2.13
N LEU A 233 -16.42 8.17 1.92
CA LEU A 233 -16.26 7.32 0.73
C LEU A 233 -16.71 5.86 0.87
N PHE A 234 -16.98 5.38 2.09
CA PHE A 234 -17.34 3.98 2.33
C PHE A 234 -18.58 3.51 1.59
N PRO A 235 -19.65 4.32 1.42
CA PRO A 235 -20.83 3.92 0.64
C PRO A 235 -20.51 3.54 -0.81
N PHE A 236 -19.64 4.30 -1.49
CA PHE A 236 -19.26 4.05 -2.88
C PHE A 236 -18.39 2.81 -3.02
N LEU A 237 -17.45 2.62 -2.09
CA LEU A 237 -16.64 1.41 -2.02
C LEU A 237 -17.49 0.18 -1.70
N MET A 238 -18.48 0.32 -0.81
CA MET A 238 -19.42 -0.75 -0.49
C MET A 238 -20.29 -1.14 -1.67
N LEU A 239 -20.75 -0.17 -2.47
CA LEU A 239 -21.47 -0.44 -3.71
C LEU A 239 -20.63 -1.28 -4.68
N SER A 240 -19.40 -0.85 -4.96
CA SER A 240 -18.49 -1.58 -5.84
C SER A 240 -18.13 -2.96 -5.28
N TYR A 241 -17.91 -3.05 -3.97
CA TYR A 241 -17.56 -4.29 -3.28
C TYR A 241 -18.70 -5.30 -3.28
N ASN A 242 -19.95 -4.88 -3.04
CA ASN A 242 -21.09 -5.78 -2.98
C ASN A 242 -21.36 -6.50 -4.31
N GLU A 243 -20.94 -5.90 -5.42
CA GLU A 243 -21.09 -6.43 -6.78
C GLU A 243 -19.97 -7.40 -7.18
N LEU A 244 -18.92 -7.55 -6.35
CA LEU A 244 -17.86 -8.54 -6.56
C LEU A 244 -18.34 -9.97 -6.27
N HIS A 245 -17.78 -10.93 -7.01
CA HIS A 245 -17.96 -12.36 -6.72
C HIS A 245 -17.37 -12.71 -5.34
N PRO A 246 -17.94 -13.69 -4.58
CA PRO A 246 -17.48 -14.01 -3.22
C PRO A 246 -15.98 -14.28 -3.06
N GLU A 247 -15.34 -14.89 -4.04
CA GLU A 247 -13.91 -15.20 -4.08
C GLU A 247 -13.07 -13.93 -4.22
N VAL A 248 -13.47 -13.03 -5.11
CA VAL A 248 -12.82 -11.72 -5.31
C VAL A 248 -12.98 -10.84 -4.05
N LYS A 249 -14.14 -10.91 -3.38
CA LYS A 249 -14.36 -10.26 -2.08
C LYS A 249 -13.38 -10.73 -1.00
N ARG A 250 -13.06 -12.04 -0.95
CA ARG A 250 -12.04 -12.58 -0.03
C ARG A 250 -10.65 -12.08 -0.40
N CYS A 251 -10.31 -12.06 -1.69
CA CYS A 251 -9.04 -11.52 -2.20
C CYS A 251 -8.85 -10.06 -1.81
N PHE A 252 -9.87 -9.21 -2.01
CA PHE A 252 -9.86 -7.81 -1.59
C PHE A 252 -9.72 -7.66 -0.07
N SER A 253 -10.57 -8.36 0.69
CA SER A 253 -10.59 -8.27 2.15
C SER A 253 -9.23 -8.64 2.76
N TYR A 254 -8.56 -9.64 2.20
CA TYR A 254 -7.23 -10.05 2.63
C TYR A 254 -6.17 -8.95 2.48
N CYS A 255 -6.32 -8.05 1.51
CA CYS A 255 -5.37 -6.95 1.28
C CYS A 255 -5.31 -5.97 2.46
N ALA A 256 -6.24 -6.03 3.41
CA ALA A 256 -6.16 -5.31 4.69
C ALA A 256 -4.93 -5.68 5.53
N ILE A 257 -4.26 -6.80 5.21
CA ILE A 257 -3.06 -7.28 5.92
C ILE A 257 -1.79 -6.49 5.58
N PHE A 258 -1.79 -5.79 4.43
CA PHE A 258 -0.67 -4.94 4.04
C PHE A 258 -0.75 -3.61 4.79
N PRO A 259 0.38 -3.08 5.30
CA PRO A 259 0.38 -1.74 5.89
C PRO A 259 0.03 -0.67 4.84
N LYS A 260 -0.40 0.50 5.33
CA LYS A 260 -0.70 1.65 4.46
C LYS A 260 0.50 2.05 3.61
N ASP A 261 0.23 2.55 2.42
CA ASP A 261 1.21 2.97 1.40
C ASP A 261 2.17 1.88 0.91
N LYS A 262 1.97 0.62 1.34
CA LYS A 262 2.79 -0.51 0.90
C LYS A 262 2.60 -0.72 -0.59
N GLU A 263 3.70 -0.71 -1.31
CA GLU A 263 3.77 -1.25 -2.65
C GLU A 263 3.62 -2.78 -2.60
N ILE A 264 2.65 -3.29 -3.35
CA ILE A 264 2.27 -4.70 -3.39
C ILE A 264 2.71 -5.26 -4.72
N ASN A 265 3.53 -6.31 -4.70
CA ASN A 265 3.87 -7.07 -5.89
C ASN A 265 2.67 -7.95 -6.29
N VAL A 266 2.21 -7.84 -7.54
CA VAL A 266 0.98 -8.51 -8.00
C VAL A 266 1.14 -10.03 -8.02
N ASP A 267 2.30 -10.52 -8.45
CA ASP A 267 2.56 -11.96 -8.51
C ASP A 267 2.62 -12.56 -7.11
N GLU A 268 3.24 -11.85 -6.17
CA GLU A 268 3.24 -12.23 -4.76
C GLU A 268 1.82 -12.27 -4.19
N LEU A 269 1.01 -11.23 -4.45
CA LEU A 269 -0.38 -11.15 -4.03
C LEU A 269 -1.22 -12.34 -4.54
N ILE A 270 -1.03 -12.73 -5.80
CA ILE A 270 -1.71 -13.88 -6.40
C ILE A 270 -1.27 -15.18 -5.71
N ARG A 271 0.04 -15.39 -5.49
CA ARG A 271 0.54 -16.56 -4.75
C ARG A 271 0.00 -16.62 -3.32
N ILE A 272 -0.18 -15.46 -2.70
CA ILE A 272 -0.81 -15.36 -1.38
C ILE A 272 -2.28 -15.78 -1.44
N TRP A 273 -3.06 -15.31 -2.42
CA TRP A 273 -4.45 -15.73 -2.61
C TRP A 273 -4.58 -17.23 -2.92
N MET A 274 -3.65 -17.80 -3.68
CA MET A 274 -3.53 -19.24 -3.90
C MET A 274 -3.34 -19.99 -2.58
N ALA A 275 -2.36 -19.56 -1.77
CA ALA A 275 -2.05 -20.17 -0.48
C ALA A 275 -3.22 -20.10 0.52
N GLN A 276 -3.99 -19.02 0.49
CA GLN A 276 -5.20 -18.92 1.29
C GLN A 276 -6.35 -19.79 0.75
N GLY A 277 -6.28 -20.24 -0.50
CA GLY A 277 -7.33 -20.99 -1.18
C GLY A 277 -8.51 -20.12 -1.58
N PHE A 278 -8.25 -18.87 -1.98
CA PHE A 278 -9.28 -17.94 -2.45
C PHE A 278 -9.57 -18.06 -3.94
N LEU A 279 -8.67 -18.69 -4.69
CA LEU A 279 -8.84 -18.92 -6.11
C LEU A 279 -9.50 -20.28 -6.33
N SER A 280 -10.63 -20.31 -7.04
CA SER A 280 -11.35 -21.54 -7.37
C SER A 280 -11.79 -21.53 -8.83
N SER A 281 -11.58 -22.66 -9.52
CA SER A 281 -12.14 -22.92 -10.85
C SER A 281 -13.55 -23.48 -10.73
N SER A 282 -14.41 -23.14 -11.68
CA SER A 282 -15.72 -23.77 -11.89
C SER A 282 -15.62 -25.20 -12.41
N ASP A 283 -14.51 -25.57 -13.06
CA ASP A 283 -14.27 -26.89 -13.62
C ASP A 283 -13.20 -27.64 -12.82
N GLN A 284 -13.61 -28.76 -12.20
CA GLN A 284 -12.76 -29.68 -11.45
C GLN A 284 -12.02 -30.69 -12.34
N SER A 285 -12.10 -30.55 -13.66
CA SER A 285 -11.74 -31.60 -14.64
C SER A 285 -10.40 -31.38 -15.36
N THR A 286 -9.69 -30.28 -15.10
CA THR A 286 -8.35 -30.02 -15.65
C THR A 286 -7.40 -29.54 -14.56
N GLU A 287 -6.09 -29.74 -14.76
CA GLU A 287 -5.03 -29.11 -13.97
C GLU A 287 -5.27 -27.60 -13.95
N THR A 288 -5.95 -27.12 -12.92
CA THR A 288 -6.38 -25.73 -12.87
C THR A 288 -5.15 -24.84 -12.75
N GLU A 289 -4.95 -24.01 -13.77
CA GLU A 289 -4.03 -22.88 -13.74
C GLU A 289 -4.65 -21.81 -12.82
N LEU A 290 -4.11 -21.68 -11.60
CA LEU A 290 -4.66 -20.77 -10.59
C LEU A 290 -4.15 -19.34 -10.81
N GLU A 291 -3.01 -19.21 -11.45
CA GLU A 291 -2.32 -17.96 -11.71
C GLU A 291 -3.14 -17.07 -12.65
N PRO A 292 -3.65 -17.54 -13.81
CA PRO A 292 -4.56 -16.74 -14.65
C PRO A 292 -5.83 -16.31 -13.90
N ILE A 293 -6.45 -17.21 -13.12
CA ILE A 293 -7.63 -16.87 -12.29
C ILE A 293 -7.29 -15.76 -11.29
N GLY A 294 -6.10 -15.81 -10.69
CA GLY A 294 -5.60 -14.77 -9.80
C GLY A 294 -5.43 -13.43 -10.51
N PHE A 295 -4.93 -13.43 -11.75
CA PHE A 295 -4.85 -12.23 -12.57
C PHE A 295 -6.21 -11.66 -12.92
N ASP A 296 -7.17 -12.51 -13.29
CA ASP A 296 -8.54 -12.06 -13.59
C ASP A 296 -9.19 -11.40 -12.36
N TYR A 297 -9.01 -11.99 -11.17
CA TYR A 297 -9.51 -11.40 -9.92
C TYR A 297 -8.80 -10.08 -9.58
N PHE A 298 -7.50 -10.00 -9.83
CA PHE A 298 -6.75 -8.76 -9.67
C PHE A 298 -7.24 -7.66 -10.63
N ASP A 299 -7.46 -7.99 -11.90
CA ASP A 299 -7.92 -7.04 -12.92
C ASP A 299 -9.33 -6.53 -12.62
N ASP A 300 -10.20 -7.41 -12.11
CA ASP A 300 -11.55 -7.05 -11.65
C ASP A 300 -11.49 -5.99 -10.52
N LEU A 301 -10.56 -6.15 -9.56
CA LEU A 301 -10.31 -5.19 -8.49
C LEU A 301 -9.67 -3.89 -8.99
N ALA A 302 -8.67 -3.99 -9.87
CA ALA A 302 -7.97 -2.85 -10.45
C ALA A 302 -8.91 -1.97 -11.28
N THR A 303 -9.76 -2.58 -12.11
CA THR A 303 -10.77 -1.88 -12.93
C THR A 303 -11.79 -1.13 -12.07
N ARG A 304 -12.12 -1.64 -10.89
CA ARG A 304 -13.00 -0.97 -9.90
C ARG A 304 -12.29 0.05 -9.03
N SER A 305 -11.03 0.36 -9.33
CA SER A 305 -10.19 1.32 -8.60
C SER A 305 -9.96 0.98 -7.13
N PHE A 306 -9.98 -0.31 -6.79
CA PHE A 306 -9.52 -0.76 -5.47
C PHE A 306 -7.99 -0.73 -5.35
N PHE A 307 -7.29 -0.74 -6.49
CA PHE A 307 -5.84 -0.52 -6.59
C PHE A 307 -5.52 0.70 -7.46
N GLN A 308 -4.33 1.26 -7.25
CA GLN A 308 -3.78 2.41 -7.97
C GLN A 308 -2.25 2.31 -8.09
N ASP A 309 -1.62 3.35 -8.65
CA ASP A 309 -0.16 3.49 -8.77
C ASP A 309 0.53 2.27 -9.39
N PHE A 310 0.01 1.84 -10.54
CA PHE A 310 0.49 0.67 -11.26
C PHE A 310 1.87 0.92 -11.89
N THR A 311 2.84 0.08 -11.56
CA THR A 311 4.08 -0.02 -12.33
C THR A 311 3.98 -1.19 -13.31
N LYS A 312 4.62 -1.04 -14.46
CA LYS A 312 4.63 -2.07 -15.50
C LYS A 312 6.04 -2.59 -15.70
N ASP A 313 6.11 -3.81 -16.23
CA ASP A 313 7.40 -4.40 -16.54
C ASP A 313 8.18 -3.60 -17.61
N GLU A 314 9.50 -3.65 -17.51
CA GLU A 314 10.38 -3.01 -18.50
C GLU A 314 10.52 -3.88 -19.76
N ALA A 315 10.15 -5.16 -19.70
CA ALA A 315 10.26 -6.11 -20.81
C ALA A 315 9.18 -5.93 -21.90
N GLY A 316 8.30 -4.94 -21.75
CA GLY A 316 7.41 -4.46 -22.82
C GLY A 316 6.13 -5.27 -23.01
N ASN A 317 5.79 -6.19 -22.10
CA ASN A 317 4.52 -6.92 -22.15
C ASN A 317 3.37 -6.13 -21.50
N ASN A 318 3.65 -4.94 -20.94
CA ASN A 318 2.68 -4.03 -20.34
C ASN A 318 1.94 -4.63 -19.12
N ARG A 319 2.45 -5.74 -18.55
CA ARG A 319 1.94 -6.39 -17.35
C ARG A 319 2.18 -5.51 -16.13
N ILE A 320 1.17 -5.40 -15.29
CA ILE A 320 1.26 -4.70 -14.02
C ILE A 320 2.09 -5.57 -13.06
N VAL A 321 3.20 -5.01 -12.58
CA VAL A 321 4.14 -5.69 -11.67
C VAL A 321 3.85 -5.31 -10.22
N THR A 322 3.61 -4.02 -9.96
CA THR A 322 3.26 -3.55 -8.63
C THR A 322 2.05 -2.63 -8.66
N CYS A 323 1.37 -2.54 -7.52
CA CYS A 323 0.29 -1.60 -7.29
C CYS A 323 0.30 -1.11 -5.83
N LYS A 324 -0.56 -0.14 -5.53
CA LYS A 324 -0.86 0.31 -4.17
C LYS A 324 -2.36 0.33 -3.93
N MET A 325 -2.73 0.25 -2.65
CA MET A 325 -4.10 0.50 -2.22
C MET A 325 -4.19 1.91 -1.66
N HIS A 326 -5.16 2.71 -2.11
CA HIS A 326 -5.39 4.03 -1.52
C HIS A 326 -5.81 3.86 -0.05
N ASP A 327 -5.25 4.67 0.85
CA ASP A 327 -5.62 4.77 2.27
C ASP A 327 -7.10 4.59 2.63
N ILE A 328 -8.03 5.20 1.89
CA ILE A 328 -9.46 5.07 2.20
C ILE A 328 -10.03 3.71 1.78
N VAL A 329 -9.47 3.11 0.73
CA VAL A 329 -9.77 1.74 0.30
C VAL A 329 -9.19 0.75 1.32
N HIS A 330 -7.99 1.03 1.84
CA HIS A 330 -7.38 0.27 2.91
C HIS A 330 -8.19 0.34 4.21
N ASP A 331 -8.59 1.55 4.64
CA ASP A 331 -9.49 1.75 5.78
C ASP A 331 -10.81 0.97 5.60
N PHE A 332 -11.31 0.89 4.37
CA PHE A 332 -12.51 0.11 4.03
C PHE A 332 -12.27 -1.40 4.13
N ALA A 333 -11.15 -1.91 3.63
CA ALA A 333 -10.76 -3.31 3.78
C ALA A 333 -10.59 -3.70 5.27
N GLN A 334 -9.97 -2.84 6.08
CA GLN A 334 -9.88 -3.02 7.53
C GLN A 334 -11.24 -2.98 8.23
N PHE A 335 -12.14 -2.10 7.80
CA PHE A 335 -13.51 -2.07 8.31
C PHE A 335 -14.24 -3.40 8.06
N LEU A 336 -14.05 -4.01 6.89
CA LEU A 336 -14.62 -5.33 6.55
C LEU A 336 -14.00 -6.48 7.36
N THR A 337 -12.74 -6.35 7.79
CA THR A 337 -11.93 -7.44 8.38
C THR A 337 -11.51 -7.19 9.82
N LYS A 338 -12.20 -6.30 10.55
CA LYS A 338 -11.81 -5.81 11.88
C LYS A 338 -11.41 -6.89 12.90
N ASN A 339 -12.00 -8.09 12.80
CA ASN A 339 -11.71 -9.20 13.71
C ASN A 339 -10.88 -10.33 13.08
N GLU A 340 -10.58 -10.25 11.78
CA GLU A 340 -9.86 -11.29 11.04
C GLU A 340 -8.41 -10.89 10.71
N CYS A 341 -8.15 -9.61 10.46
CA CYS A 341 -6.83 -9.08 10.12
C CYS A 341 -6.27 -8.22 11.26
N LEU A 342 -5.06 -8.56 11.72
CA LEU A 342 -4.35 -7.86 12.77
C LEU A 342 -2.99 -7.37 12.26
N ILE A 343 -2.78 -6.06 12.31
CA ILE A 343 -1.46 -5.43 12.08
C ILE A 343 -0.97 -4.89 13.42
N VAL A 344 0.26 -5.24 13.79
CA VAL A 344 0.88 -4.81 15.06
C VAL A 344 2.12 -3.99 14.73
N GLU A 345 2.09 -2.72 15.14
CA GLU A 345 3.12 -1.72 14.77
C GLU A 345 3.99 -1.26 15.94
N ARG A 346 3.49 -1.34 17.18
CA ARG A 346 4.22 -1.04 18.42
C ARG A 346 3.67 -1.84 19.59
N VAL A 347 4.57 -2.37 20.42
CA VAL A 347 4.28 -2.76 21.79
C VAL A 347 5.14 -1.87 22.66
N ASP A 348 4.58 -0.76 23.15
CA ASP A 348 5.27 0.05 24.13
C ASP A 348 5.54 -0.82 25.36
N ALA A 349 6.78 -0.85 25.83
CA ALA A 349 7.19 -1.56 27.04
C ALA A 349 6.44 -0.97 28.24
N GLY A 350 5.28 -1.53 28.57
CA GLY A 350 4.38 -1.07 29.63
C GLY A 350 2.90 -1.16 29.30
N ALA A 351 2.54 -1.23 28.02
CA ALA A 351 1.18 -1.51 27.57
C ALA A 351 1.17 -2.86 26.86
N ALA A 352 1.12 -3.94 27.64
CA ALA A 352 0.63 -5.21 27.13
C ALA A 352 -0.85 -5.00 26.75
N GLN A 353 -1.12 -4.41 25.59
CA GLN A 353 -2.43 -4.49 24.98
C GLN A 353 -2.61 -5.97 24.64
N VAL A 354 -3.34 -6.66 25.51
CA VAL A 354 -4.00 -7.92 25.19
C VAL A 354 -5.01 -7.57 24.10
N VAL A 355 -4.53 -7.48 22.86
CA VAL A 355 -5.41 -7.34 21.71
C VAL A 355 -6.27 -8.60 21.71
N PRO A 356 -7.62 -8.51 21.68
CA PRO A 356 -8.48 -9.67 21.59
C PRO A 356 -8.28 -10.34 20.22
N ALA A 357 -7.21 -11.13 20.10
CA ALA A 357 -6.75 -11.71 18.85
C ALA A 357 -7.20 -13.16 18.67
N GLN A 358 -8.05 -13.69 19.57
CA GLN A 358 -8.50 -15.09 19.51
C GLN A 358 -9.17 -15.45 18.16
N ASP A 359 -9.81 -14.46 17.53
CA ASP A 359 -10.48 -14.61 16.24
C ASP A 359 -9.63 -14.23 15.02
N ALA A 360 -8.44 -13.68 15.24
CA ALA A 360 -7.57 -13.27 14.15
C ALA A 360 -7.16 -14.48 13.29
N ARG A 361 -7.21 -14.26 11.98
CA ARG A 361 -6.80 -15.25 10.96
C ARG A 361 -5.53 -14.82 10.24
N HIS A 362 -5.25 -13.53 10.23
CA HIS A 362 -4.18 -12.93 9.46
C HIS A 362 -3.41 -11.95 10.34
N LEU A 363 -2.10 -12.15 10.45
CA LEU A 363 -1.23 -11.34 11.28
C LEU A 363 -0.07 -10.77 10.45
N THR A 364 0.16 -9.47 10.58
CA THR A 364 1.38 -8.80 10.14
C THR A 364 2.03 -8.09 11.32
N LEU A 365 3.29 -8.43 11.63
CA LEU A 365 4.11 -7.68 12.56
C LEU A 365 4.99 -6.70 11.78
N LEU A 366 4.81 -5.39 11.99
CA LEU A 366 5.67 -4.40 11.35
C LEU A 366 6.99 -4.24 12.13
N HIS A 367 8.02 -3.87 11.39
CA HIS A 367 9.34 -3.59 11.92
C HIS A 367 9.27 -2.47 12.98
N THR A 368 9.68 -2.80 14.20
CA THR A 368 9.84 -1.81 15.28
C THR A 368 11.30 -1.44 15.43
N VAL A 369 11.60 -0.13 15.39
CA VAL A 369 12.92 0.40 15.74
C VAL A 369 13.00 0.44 17.26
N GLY A 370 13.73 -0.52 17.84
CA GLY A 370 13.90 -0.64 19.29
C GLY A 370 13.91 -2.11 19.71
N THR A 371 14.96 -2.52 20.40
CA THR A 371 15.10 -3.87 20.95
C THR A 371 14.24 -4.00 22.19
N THR A 372 13.04 -4.54 22.06
CA THR A 372 12.43 -5.24 23.18
C THR A 372 12.21 -6.69 22.77
N ASP A 373 13.01 -7.58 23.37
CA ASP A 373 12.82 -9.04 23.32
C ASP A 373 11.47 -9.48 23.93
N THR A 374 10.63 -8.53 24.35
CA THR A 374 9.29 -8.78 24.87
C THR A 374 8.39 -9.26 23.74
N GLU A 375 7.87 -10.47 23.92
CA GLU A 375 6.81 -11.04 23.11
C GLU A 375 5.66 -10.04 23.02
N PRO A 376 5.20 -9.70 21.80
CA PRO A 376 4.24 -8.62 21.65
C PRO A 376 2.88 -9.01 22.24
N PHE A 377 2.60 -10.31 22.25
CA PHE A 377 1.47 -11.00 22.84
C PHE A 377 1.70 -12.50 22.67
N ALA A 378 0.92 -13.32 23.38
CA ALA A 378 0.95 -14.78 23.28
C ALA A 378 0.37 -15.24 21.93
N ILE A 379 1.16 -15.19 20.84
CA ILE A 379 0.70 -15.55 19.49
C ILE A 379 0.15 -16.98 19.41
N TRP A 380 0.64 -17.88 20.27
CA TRP A 380 0.12 -19.25 20.40
C TRP A 380 -1.33 -19.32 20.86
N GLN A 381 -1.89 -18.24 21.41
CA GLN A 381 -3.32 -18.14 21.75
C GLN A 381 -4.20 -17.84 20.52
N ILE A 382 -3.61 -17.48 19.36
CA ILE A 382 -4.35 -17.23 18.12
C ILE A 382 -4.55 -18.56 17.38
N GLU A 383 -5.50 -19.36 17.87
CA GLU A 383 -5.75 -20.71 17.33
C GLU A 383 -6.24 -20.72 15.87
N LYS A 384 -6.77 -19.60 15.38
CA LYS A 384 -7.37 -19.49 14.03
C LYS A 384 -6.40 -18.92 13.00
N LEU A 385 -5.13 -18.68 13.35
CA LEU A 385 -4.16 -18.05 12.47
C LEU A 385 -3.89 -18.90 11.22
N ARG A 386 -4.02 -18.26 10.05
CA ARG A 386 -3.81 -18.84 8.71
C ARG A 386 -2.70 -18.14 7.94
N SER A 387 -2.39 -16.88 8.23
CA SER A 387 -1.23 -16.21 7.66
C SER A 387 -0.48 -15.39 8.69
N CYS A 388 0.85 -15.41 8.60
CA CYS A 388 1.73 -14.68 9.49
C CYS A 388 2.91 -14.09 8.70
N PHE A 389 3.00 -12.76 8.70
CA PHE A 389 4.18 -12.01 8.27
C PHE A 389 4.95 -11.57 9.51
N TRP A 390 6.15 -12.12 9.68
CA TRP A 390 6.93 -11.95 10.90
C TRP A 390 7.86 -10.74 10.86
N ASP A 391 8.13 -10.15 12.04
CA ASP A 391 9.07 -9.04 12.19
C ASP A 391 10.51 -9.58 12.19
N ARG A 392 11.33 -9.04 11.27
CA ARG A 392 12.75 -9.37 11.13
C ARG A 392 13.60 -9.21 12.38
N ASN A 393 13.17 -8.40 13.34
CA ASN A 393 13.89 -8.15 14.59
C ASN A 393 13.52 -9.13 15.71
N ARG A 394 12.55 -10.02 15.50
CA ARG A 394 12.04 -10.92 16.55
C ARG A 394 12.45 -12.35 16.28
N ASN A 395 12.79 -13.08 17.34
CA ASN A 395 13.08 -14.50 17.26
C ASN A 395 11.85 -15.28 16.73
N PRO A 396 11.93 -16.00 15.60
CA PRO A 396 10.80 -16.74 15.04
C PRO A 396 10.77 -18.23 15.44
N TYR A 397 11.76 -18.75 16.17
CA TYR A 397 11.94 -20.20 16.36
C TYR A 397 10.80 -20.88 17.14
N TYR A 398 10.09 -20.15 18.00
CA TYR A 398 8.92 -20.71 18.69
C TYR A 398 7.69 -20.83 17.79
N LEU A 399 7.65 -20.17 16.63
CA LEU A 399 6.49 -20.22 15.73
C LEU A 399 6.27 -21.62 15.17
N PHE A 400 7.36 -22.35 14.90
CA PHE A 400 7.32 -23.68 14.30
C PHE A 400 6.61 -24.72 15.19
N SER A 401 6.55 -24.51 16.51
CA SER A 401 5.84 -25.41 17.44
C SER A 401 4.37 -25.03 17.67
N HIS A 402 3.96 -23.80 17.34
CA HIS A 402 2.65 -23.26 17.71
C HIS A 402 1.70 -23.00 16.52
N LEU A 403 2.24 -22.66 15.34
CA LEU A 403 1.44 -22.19 14.20
C LEU A 403 0.83 -23.30 13.33
N LYS A 404 0.25 -24.34 13.95
CA LYS A 404 -0.16 -25.59 13.27
C LYS A 404 -1.23 -25.43 12.17
N ARG A 405 -2.00 -24.35 12.16
CA ARG A 405 -3.06 -24.07 11.16
C ARG A 405 -2.66 -23.09 10.06
N VAL A 406 -1.42 -22.61 10.09
CA VAL A 406 -0.94 -21.58 9.16
C VAL A 406 -0.77 -22.16 7.76
N ARG A 407 -1.26 -21.40 6.79
CA ARG A 407 -1.13 -21.64 5.35
C ARG A 407 -0.06 -20.75 4.72
N LEU A 408 0.20 -19.59 5.29
CA LEU A 408 1.26 -18.68 4.84
C LEU A 408 2.13 -18.26 6.01
N LEU A 409 3.44 -18.49 5.90
CA LEU A 409 4.43 -18.02 6.85
C LEU A 409 5.54 -17.29 6.09
N SER A 410 5.70 -15.99 6.34
CA SER A 410 6.85 -15.21 5.85
C SER A 410 7.77 -14.88 7.02
N LEU A 411 9.00 -15.39 6.94
CA LEU A 411 10.13 -15.13 7.83
C LEU A 411 11.24 -14.40 7.07
N ARG A 412 10.86 -13.54 6.12
CA ARG A 412 11.80 -12.77 5.30
C ARG A 412 12.72 -11.93 6.18
N ALA A 413 14.01 -11.97 5.88
CA ALA A 413 15.03 -11.17 6.57
C ALA A 413 15.08 -11.33 8.10
N CYS A 414 14.63 -12.47 8.66
CA CYS A 414 14.57 -12.71 10.11
C CYS A 414 15.91 -13.14 10.74
N ASN A 415 17.03 -12.95 10.04
CA ASN A 415 18.37 -13.34 10.48
C ASN A 415 18.51 -14.83 10.87
N LEU A 416 17.72 -15.70 10.24
CA LEU A 416 17.71 -17.14 10.51
C LEU A 416 19.03 -17.78 10.04
N LYS A 417 19.63 -18.61 10.91
CA LYS A 417 20.84 -19.38 10.61
C LYS A 417 20.55 -20.84 10.29
N ASP A 418 19.38 -21.31 10.71
CA ASP A 418 18.88 -22.66 10.53
C ASP A 418 17.34 -22.64 10.63
N ILE A 419 16.70 -23.67 10.08
CA ILE A 419 15.26 -23.89 10.24
C ILE A 419 15.07 -25.17 11.05
N PRO A 420 14.32 -25.13 12.17
CA PRO A 420 14.15 -26.29 13.03
C PRO A 420 13.28 -27.34 12.35
N LYS A 421 13.52 -28.62 12.65
CA LYS A 421 12.81 -29.77 12.05
C LYS A 421 11.29 -29.72 12.26
N GLU A 422 10.84 -28.98 13.28
CA GLU A 422 9.45 -28.72 13.61
C GLU A 422 8.67 -28.04 12.48
N ILE A 423 9.36 -27.45 11.47
CA ILE A 423 8.71 -26.97 10.25
C ILE A 423 7.82 -28.04 9.60
N GLY A 424 8.21 -29.32 9.64
CA GLY A 424 7.41 -30.42 9.09
C GLY A 424 6.07 -30.63 9.80
N ASN A 425 5.89 -30.08 11.00
CA ASN A 425 4.61 -30.12 11.71
C ASN A 425 3.60 -29.09 11.18
N LEU A 426 4.02 -28.12 10.37
CA LEU A 426 3.15 -27.11 9.78
C LEU A 426 2.45 -27.66 8.53
N ILE A 427 1.76 -28.80 8.67
CA ILE A 427 1.20 -29.58 7.55
C ILE A 427 0.18 -28.83 6.68
N HIS A 428 -0.36 -27.69 7.15
CA HIS A 428 -1.28 -26.86 6.37
C HIS A 428 -0.58 -25.77 5.54
N LEU A 429 0.74 -25.66 5.65
CA LEU A 429 1.52 -24.62 4.99
C LEU A 429 1.47 -24.79 3.47
N ARG A 430 1.17 -23.68 2.78
CA ARG A 430 1.08 -23.57 1.32
C ARG A 430 2.03 -22.51 0.76
N TYR A 431 2.43 -21.54 1.58
CA TYR A 431 3.39 -20.52 1.21
C TYR A 431 4.40 -20.36 2.35
N LEU A 432 5.67 -20.54 2.03
CA LEU A 432 6.78 -20.33 2.93
C LEU A 432 7.80 -19.39 2.29
N ASP A 433 8.05 -18.27 2.94
CA ASP A 433 9.08 -17.32 2.53
C ASP A 433 10.18 -17.22 3.58
N LEU A 434 11.37 -17.67 3.19
CA LEU A 434 12.61 -17.67 3.95
C LEU A 434 13.65 -16.74 3.32
N SER A 435 13.24 -15.87 2.40
CA SER A 435 14.17 -15.04 1.62
C SER A 435 14.98 -14.10 2.52
N HIS A 436 16.19 -13.74 2.09
CA HIS A 436 17.12 -12.85 2.80
C HIS A 436 17.56 -13.35 4.18
N ASN A 437 17.71 -14.66 4.38
CA ASN A 437 18.26 -15.24 5.61
C ASN A 437 19.70 -15.77 5.43
N PHE A 438 20.32 -16.23 6.52
CA PHE A 438 21.72 -16.66 6.59
C PHE A 438 21.85 -18.17 6.84
N MET A 439 20.89 -18.94 6.35
CA MET A 439 20.84 -20.38 6.57
C MET A 439 21.67 -21.14 5.54
N LYS A 440 22.28 -22.26 5.99
CA LYS A 440 23.11 -23.12 5.14
C LYS A 440 22.33 -24.20 4.40
N ASP A 441 21.37 -24.80 5.10
CA ASP A 441 20.59 -25.93 4.61
C ASP A 441 19.13 -25.80 5.06
N LEU A 442 18.22 -26.43 4.31
CA LEU A 442 16.85 -26.67 4.75
C LEU A 442 16.77 -28.04 5.45
N PRO A 443 16.00 -28.18 6.55
CA PRO A 443 15.82 -29.47 7.22
C PRO A 443 15.06 -30.44 6.31
N GLU A 444 15.37 -31.73 6.36
CA GLU A 444 14.70 -32.76 5.56
C GLU A 444 13.17 -32.79 5.76
N THR A 445 12.69 -32.39 6.94
CA THR A 445 11.25 -32.35 7.26
C THR A 445 10.49 -31.26 6.48
N ILE A 446 11.18 -30.32 5.81
CA ILE A 446 10.50 -29.38 4.91
C ILE A 446 9.80 -30.11 3.76
N TYR A 447 10.33 -31.28 3.37
CA TYR A 447 9.78 -32.10 2.30
C TYR A 447 8.53 -32.88 2.71
N ASP A 448 8.17 -32.86 4.00
CA ASP A 448 6.92 -33.43 4.51
C ASP A 448 5.74 -32.47 4.30
N LEU A 449 5.99 -31.22 3.88
CA LEU A 449 4.98 -30.22 3.59
C LEU A 449 4.30 -30.45 2.23
N CYS A 450 3.54 -31.54 2.12
CA CYS A 450 2.93 -31.98 0.86
C CYS A 450 1.94 -30.98 0.24
N TYR A 451 1.43 -30.00 1.00
CA TYR A 451 0.55 -28.93 0.51
C TYR A 451 1.28 -27.64 0.13
N LEU A 452 2.62 -27.58 0.25
CA LEU A 452 3.39 -26.40 -0.08
C LEU A 452 3.27 -26.09 -1.58
N GLN A 453 2.82 -24.88 -1.90
CA GLN A 453 2.62 -24.37 -3.26
C GLN A 453 3.70 -23.36 -3.66
N THR A 454 4.19 -22.57 -2.70
CA THR A 454 5.26 -21.59 -2.90
C THR A 454 6.34 -21.78 -1.85
N LEU A 455 7.58 -21.93 -2.30
CA LEU A 455 8.78 -21.86 -1.47
C LEU A 455 9.67 -20.73 -2.00
N ALA A 456 9.88 -19.71 -1.18
CA ALA A 456 10.80 -18.61 -1.48
C ALA A 456 12.04 -18.69 -0.59
N VAL A 457 13.20 -18.75 -1.21
CA VAL A 457 14.54 -18.83 -0.61
C VAL A 457 15.49 -17.86 -1.31
N GLU A 458 14.95 -16.75 -1.81
CA GLU A 458 15.71 -15.76 -2.57
C GLU A 458 16.73 -15.07 -1.67
N ASN A 459 17.93 -14.80 -2.19
CA ASN A 459 18.99 -14.11 -1.45
C ASN A 459 19.31 -14.73 -0.08
N CYS A 460 19.24 -16.05 0.04
CA CYS A 460 19.75 -16.77 1.21
C CYS A 460 21.27 -16.91 1.12
N TYR A 461 22.01 -16.11 1.89
CA TYR A 461 23.44 -15.85 1.70
C TYR A 461 24.37 -17.07 1.77
N TYR A 462 23.99 -18.11 2.52
CA TYR A 462 24.83 -19.29 2.73
C TYR A 462 24.16 -20.58 2.24
N LEU A 463 23.03 -20.48 1.53
CA LEU A 463 22.29 -21.66 1.08
C LEU A 463 23.01 -22.26 -0.14
N ASP A 464 23.76 -23.32 0.09
CA ASP A 464 24.62 -23.96 -0.93
C ASP A 464 23.82 -24.71 -2.02
N GLY A 465 22.51 -24.85 -1.83
CA GLY A 465 21.58 -25.42 -2.79
C GLY A 465 20.35 -26.02 -2.12
N LEU A 466 19.36 -26.41 -2.93
CA LEU A 466 18.23 -27.19 -2.44
C LEU A 466 18.59 -28.67 -2.55
N PRO A 467 18.56 -29.45 -1.45
CA PRO A 467 18.86 -30.87 -1.50
C PRO A 467 17.99 -31.58 -2.56
N ALA A 468 18.63 -32.20 -3.55
CA ALA A 468 17.92 -32.95 -4.61
C ALA A 468 17.07 -34.11 -4.05
N GLN A 469 17.40 -34.59 -2.84
CA GLN A 469 16.91 -35.83 -2.27
C GLN A 469 15.49 -35.78 -1.68
N GLY A 470 14.81 -34.63 -1.72
CA GLY A 470 13.45 -34.51 -1.17
C GLY A 470 12.46 -33.65 -1.95
N ILE A 471 12.92 -32.84 -2.90
CA ILE A 471 12.05 -31.88 -3.61
C ILE A 471 10.86 -32.54 -4.32
N HIS A 472 11.05 -33.78 -4.81
CA HIS A 472 10.02 -34.59 -5.46
C HIS A 472 8.83 -34.94 -4.54
N LYS A 473 8.99 -34.82 -3.22
CA LYS A 473 7.90 -35.04 -2.24
C LYS A 473 6.96 -33.84 -2.13
N LEU A 474 7.39 -32.65 -2.58
CA LEU A 474 6.57 -31.45 -2.61
C LEU A 474 5.66 -31.45 -3.84
N VAL A 475 4.76 -32.44 -3.90
CA VAL A 475 3.92 -32.74 -5.07
C VAL A 475 2.96 -31.61 -5.48
N ASN A 476 2.70 -30.64 -4.59
CA ASN A 476 1.87 -29.47 -4.88
C ASN A 476 2.67 -28.18 -5.13
N LEU A 477 4.00 -28.25 -5.16
CA LEU A 477 4.85 -27.08 -5.35
C LEU A 477 4.67 -26.53 -6.77
N ARG A 478 4.33 -25.25 -6.87
CA ARG A 478 4.12 -24.53 -8.13
C ARG A 478 5.19 -23.47 -8.36
N HIS A 479 5.64 -22.82 -7.29
CA HIS A 479 6.61 -21.75 -7.35
C HIS A 479 7.79 -22.04 -6.42
N LEU A 480 8.97 -22.09 -7.02
CA LEU A 480 10.24 -22.08 -6.31
C LEU A 480 10.98 -20.79 -6.67
N LEU A 481 11.06 -19.86 -5.71
CA LEU A 481 11.75 -18.59 -5.89
C LEU A 481 13.13 -18.71 -5.25
N ASN A 482 14.17 -18.76 -6.09
CA ASN A 482 15.56 -19.00 -5.65
C ASN A 482 16.56 -18.06 -6.33
N SER A 483 16.11 -16.85 -6.70
CA SER A 483 17.01 -15.83 -7.23
C SER A 483 18.02 -15.40 -6.16
N GLY A 484 19.26 -15.13 -6.56
CA GLY A 484 20.32 -14.65 -5.68
C GLY A 484 21.20 -13.65 -6.41
N ASP A 485 21.69 -12.64 -5.70
CA ASP A 485 22.81 -11.81 -6.18
C ASP A 485 24.03 -12.72 -6.34
N SER A 486 24.47 -12.92 -7.59
CA SER A 486 25.63 -13.75 -7.94
C SER A 486 26.94 -13.06 -7.61
#